data_AF-A0A1F4ZS53-F1
#
_entry.id   AF-A0A1F4ZS53-F1
#
_cell.length_a   1.000
_cell.length_b   1.000
_cell.length_c   1.000
_cell.angle_alpha   90.00
_cell.angle_beta   90.00
_cell.angle_gamma   90.00
#
_symmetry.space_group_name_H-M   'P 1'
#
loop_
_entity.id
_entity.type
_entity.pdbx_description
1 polymer ?
#
loop_
_entity_poly.entity_id
_entity_poly.type
_entity_poly.pdbx_seq_one_letter_code
_entity_poly.pdbx_strand_id
1 'polypeptide(L)'
;MVETFLGVQVISVFFALFMMYLVRLHYKRGNLGRREFFTWNGVWVVFIVFTFMPHLLSPILTRLSIVRALDLLMIVAFMILTYIIFMDHIAIRDLYRKINQMVSDKSQKYPQKSSKK
;
A
#
# COMPACT_ATOMS: atom_id res chain seq x y z
N MET A 1 -2.59 -0.44 -35.03
CA MET A 1 -1.59 -0.22 -33.95
C MET A 1 -1.92 0.94 -32.99
N VAL A 2 -3.08 1.59 -33.09
CA VAL A 2 -3.50 2.65 -32.11
C VAL A 2 -4.44 2.09 -31.03
N GLU A 3 -5.22 1.05 -31.33
CA GLU A 3 -6.22 0.51 -30.39
C GLU A 3 -5.63 -0.16 -29.13
N THR A 4 -4.47 -0.81 -29.24
CA THR A 4 -3.83 -1.47 -28.09
C THR A 4 -3.24 -0.49 -27.06
N PHE A 5 -2.79 0.69 -27.50
CA PHE A 5 -2.28 1.72 -26.59
C PHE A 5 -3.39 2.41 -25.80
N LEU A 6 -4.55 2.64 -26.43
CA LEU A 6 -5.72 3.20 -25.76
C LEU A 6 -6.28 2.25 -24.71
N GLY A 7 -6.31 0.94 -24.98
CA GLY A 7 -6.81 -0.05 -24.04
C GLY A 7 -6.09 -0.03 -22.70
N VAL A 8 -4.76 -0.05 -22.70
CA VAL A 8 -3.96 -0.04 -21.46
C VAL A 8 -4.12 1.28 -20.71
N GLN A 9 -4.08 2.42 -21.41
CA GLN A 9 -4.24 3.73 -20.75
C GLN A 9 -5.62 3.88 -20.09
N VAL A 10 -6.70 3.48 -20.78
CA VAL A 10 -8.06 3.54 -20.23
C VAL A 10 -8.18 2.64 -19.00
N ILE A 11 -7.67 1.41 -19.07
CA ILE A 11 -7.70 0.47 -17.94
C ILE A 11 -6.89 1.03 -16.76
N SER A 12 -5.68 1.55 -17.01
CA SER A 12 -4.82 2.11 -15.97
C SER A 12 -5.44 3.33 -15.28
N VAL A 13 -6.07 4.23 -16.03
CA VAL A 13 -6.76 5.40 -15.45
C VAL A 13 -7.98 4.98 -14.65
N PHE A 14 -8.79 4.06 -15.18
CA PHE A 14 -9.97 3.57 -14.46
C PHE A 14 -9.57 2.86 -13.16
N PHE A 15 -8.50 2.07 -13.20
CA PHE A 15 -7.93 1.43 -12.02
C PHE A 15 -7.43 2.45 -10.99
N ALA A 16 -6.72 3.50 -11.41
CA ALA A 16 -6.24 4.54 -10.52
C ALA A 16 -7.39 5.32 -9.86
N LEU A 17 -8.45 5.63 -10.60
CA LEU A 17 -9.66 6.26 -10.07
C LEU A 17 -10.38 5.36 -9.06
N PHE A 18 -10.50 4.07 -9.37
CA PHE A 18 -11.07 3.08 -8.46
C PHE A 18 -10.26 2.98 -7.16
N MET A 19 -8.93 2.96 -7.25
CA MET A 19 -8.08 2.93 -6.07
C MET A 19 -8.14 4.22 -5.25
N MET A 20 -8.19 5.40 -5.89
CA MET A 20 -8.45 6.66 -5.19
C MET A 20 -9.78 6.64 -4.44
N TYR A 21 -10.83 6.06 -5.04
CA TYR A 21 -12.10 5.88 -4.38
C TYR A 21 -11.99 4.98 -3.15
N LEU A 22 -11.27 3.86 -3.25
CA LEU A 22 -11.01 2.98 -2.11
C LEU A 22 -10.26 3.69 -0.99
N VAL A 23 -9.24 4.49 -1.31
CA VAL A 23 -8.50 5.29 -0.32
C VAL A 23 -9.44 6.23 0.43
N ARG A 24 -10.36 6.90 -0.29
CA ARG A 24 -11.39 7.75 0.33
C ARG A 24 -12.36 6.96 1.20
N LEU A 25 -12.76 5.76 0.77
CA LEU A 25 -13.65 4.88 1.53
C LEU A 25 -13.00 4.47 2.87
N HIS A 26 -11.74 4.03 2.83
CA HIS A 26 -11.00 3.63 4.02
C HIS A 26 -10.69 4.82 4.95
N TYR A 27 -10.47 6.02 4.41
CA TYR A 27 -10.36 7.24 5.20
C TYR A 27 -11.67 7.58 5.92
N LYS A 28 -12.82 7.49 5.23
CA LYS A 28 -14.13 7.74 5.85
C LYS A 28 -14.47 6.73 6.96
N ARG A 29 -13.94 5.51 6.87
CA ARG A 29 -14.10 4.47 7.90
C ARG A 29 -13.20 4.66 9.12
N GLY A 30 -12.31 5.67 9.12
CA GLY A 30 -11.39 5.94 10.23
C GLY A 30 -10.20 4.98 10.30
N ASN A 31 -10.06 4.07 9.33
CA ASN A 31 -8.95 3.10 9.28
C ASN A 31 -7.65 3.72 8.75
N LEU A 32 -7.71 4.87 8.08
CA LEU A 32 -6.56 5.59 7.56
C LEU A 32 -6.46 6.95 8.23
N GLY A 33 -5.29 7.28 8.76
CA GLY A 33 -4.99 8.62 9.21
C GLY A 33 -4.91 9.61 8.04
N ARG A 34 -4.91 10.90 8.38
CA ARG A 34 -4.82 11.99 7.39
C ARG A 34 -3.53 11.90 6.56
N ARG A 35 -2.43 11.44 7.16
CA ARG A 35 -1.14 11.27 6.47
C ARG A 35 -1.21 10.16 5.44
N GLU A 36 -1.71 8.96 5.80
CA GLU A 36 -1.81 7.86 4.84
C GLU A 36 -2.75 8.20 3.68
N PHE A 37 -3.83 8.95 3.93
CA PHE A 37 -4.72 9.41 2.86
C PHE A 37 -3.96 10.23 1.80
N PHE A 38 -3.16 11.23 2.20
CA PHE A 38 -2.39 12.03 1.26
C PHE A 38 -1.30 11.22 0.55
N THR A 39 -0.60 10.34 1.28
CA THR A 39 0.43 9.46 0.69
C THR A 39 -0.17 8.59 -0.40
N TRP A 40 -1.28 7.89 -0.11
CA TRP A 40 -1.91 6.99 -1.08
C TRP A 40 -2.50 7.74 -2.28
N ASN A 41 -3.14 8.90 -2.06
CA ASN A 41 -3.59 9.73 -3.18
C ASN A 41 -2.41 10.19 -4.04
N GLY A 42 -1.30 10.61 -3.44
CA GLY A 42 -0.08 11.00 -4.15
C GLY A 42 0.47 9.88 -5.03
N VAL A 43 0.52 8.64 -4.51
CA VAL A 43 0.93 7.45 -5.28
C VAL A 43 0.05 7.26 -6.52
N TRP A 44 -1.27 7.37 -6.39
CA TRP A 44 -2.19 7.23 -7.54
C TRP A 44 -2.09 8.39 -8.53
N VAL A 45 -1.85 9.63 -8.08
CA VAL A 45 -1.57 10.76 -8.98
C VAL A 45 -0.30 10.51 -9.79
N VAL A 46 0.79 10.11 -9.12
CA VAL A 46 2.06 9.80 -9.79
C VAL A 46 1.90 8.67 -10.81
N PHE A 47 1.12 7.64 -10.47
CA PHE A 47 0.80 6.54 -11.38
C PHE A 47 0.08 7.02 -12.65
N ILE A 48 -0.92 7.90 -12.51
CA ILE A 48 -1.62 8.50 -13.64
C ILE A 48 -0.65 9.32 -14.51
N VAL A 49 0.18 10.17 -13.89
CA VAL A 49 1.16 11.00 -14.61
C VAL A 49 2.12 10.14 -15.43
N PHE A 50 2.66 9.06 -14.86
CA PHE A 50 3.55 8.15 -15.60
C PHE A 50 2.83 7.35 -16.70
N THR A 51 1.52 7.10 -16.57
CA THR A 51 0.72 6.46 -17.61
C THR A 51 0.56 7.37 -18.84
N PHE A 52 0.35 8.68 -18.63
CA PHE A 52 0.20 9.65 -19.73
C PHE A 52 1.53 10.13 -20.29
N MET A 53 2.56 10.24 -19.45
CA MET A 53 3.88 10.77 -19.83
C MET A 53 5.00 9.77 -19.47
N PRO A 54 5.11 8.64 -20.19
CA PRO A 54 6.18 7.67 -19.96
C PRO A 54 7.58 8.25 -20.29
N HIS A 55 7.64 9.35 -21.06
CA HIS A 55 8.90 10.03 -21.39
C HIS A 55 9.65 10.56 -20.16
N LEU A 56 8.96 10.86 -19.06
CA LEU A 56 9.61 11.28 -17.79
C LEU A 56 10.54 10.20 -17.23
N LEU A 57 10.28 8.93 -17.54
CA LEU A 57 11.08 7.79 -17.10
C LEU A 57 12.22 7.47 -18.09
N SER A 58 12.27 8.12 -19.26
CA SER A 58 13.27 7.86 -20.30
C SER A 58 14.74 7.93 -19.85
N PRO A 59 15.20 8.91 -19.02
CA PRO A 59 16.60 8.93 -18.58
C PRO A 59 16.96 7.79 -17.61
N ILE A 60 15.96 7.22 -16.94
CA ILE A 60 16.12 6.11 -16.00
C ILE A 60 16.11 4.79 -16.80
N LEU A 61 15.19 4.68 -17.76
CA LEU A 61 15.04 3.51 -18.64
C LEU A 61 16.31 3.25 -19.46
N THR A 62 16.96 4.29 -19.98
CA THR A 62 18.21 4.16 -20.74
C THR A 62 19.41 3.74 -19.88
N ARG A 63 19.45 4.15 -18.60
CA ARG A 63 20.51 3.70 -17.67
C ARG A 63 20.31 2.27 -17.21
N LEU A 64 19.06 1.84 -17.05
CA LEU A 64 18.72 0.49 -16.57
C LEU A 64 18.50 -0.52 -17.71
N SER A 65 18.66 -0.10 -18.98
CA SER A 65 18.40 -0.93 -20.18
C SER A 65 17.00 -1.56 -20.21
N ILE A 66 16.01 -0.87 -19.65
CA ILE A 66 14.63 -1.35 -19.61
C ILE A 66 13.88 -0.78 -20.83
N VAL A 67 13.26 -1.66 -21.60
CA VAL A 67 12.59 -1.31 -22.87
C VAL A 67 11.25 -0.61 -22.63
N ARG A 68 10.60 -0.81 -21.47
CA ARG A 68 9.23 -0.32 -21.21
C ARG A 68 9.10 0.38 -19.85
N ALA A 69 8.53 1.59 -19.85
CA ALA A 69 8.23 2.38 -18.65
C ALA A 69 7.39 1.61 -17.61
N LEU A 70 6.43 0.81 -18.08
CA LEU A 70 5.54 0.01 -17.22
C LEU A 70 6.33 -1.05 -16.43
N ASP A 71 7.36 -1.64 -17.02
CA ASP A 71 8.16 -2.70 -16.38
C ASP A 71 8.95 -2.14 -15.19
N LEU A 72 9.58 -0.98 -15.37
CA LEU A 72 10.24 -0.25 -14.29
C LEU A 72 9.25 0.10 -13.17
N LEU A 73 8.06 0.58 -13.53
CA LEU A 73 7.02 0.90 -12.56
C LEU A 73 6.59 -0.34 -11.77
N MET A 74 6.44 -1.48 -12.44
CA MET A 74 6.10 -2.75 -11.80
C MET A 74 7.19 -3.20 -10.81
N ILE A 75 8.47 -3.12 -11.18
CA ILE A 75 9.59 -3.47 -10.30
C ILE A 75 9.58 -2.57 -9.05
N VAL A 76 9.46 -1.25 -9.23
CA VAL A 76 9.43 -0.29 -8.12
C VAL A 76 8.22 -0.53 -7.22
N ALA A 77 7.04 -0.79 -7.81
CA ALA A 77 5.83 -1.11 -7.05
C ALA A 77 6.00 -2.39 -6.23
N PHE A 78 6.60 -3.43 -6.80
CA PHE A 78 6.92 -4.66 -6.07
C PHE A 78 7.88 -4.41 -4.92
N MET A 79 8.97 -3.66 -5.14
CA MET A 79 9.91 -3.32 -4.07
C MET A 79 9.23 -2.60 -2.91
N ILE A 80 8.43 -1.57 -3.21
CA ILE A 80 7.70 -0.80 -2.20
C ILE A 80 6.67 -1.68 -1.49
N LEU A 81 5.93 -2.50 -2.24
CA LEU A 81 4.89 -3.36 -1.70
C LEU A 81 5.48 -4.41 -0.74
N THR A 82 6.58 -5.07 -1.14
CA THR A 82 7.28 -6.02 -0.28
C THR A 82 7.77 -5.35 1.01
N TYR A 83 8.31 -4.14 0.91
CA TYR A 83 8.73 -3.37 2.09
C TYR A 83 7.56 -3.05 3.01
N ILE A 84 6.43 -2.58 2.47
CA ILE A 84 5.23 -2.26 3.25
C ILE A 84 4.69 -3.52 3.95
N ILE A 85 4.55 -4.63 3.23
CA ILE A 85 4.06 -5.90 3.80
C ILE A 85 4.97 -6.38 4.92
N PHE A 86 6.29 -6.27 4.72
CA PHE A 86 7.26 -6.66 5.74
C PHE A 86 7.15 -5.81 7.01
N MET A 87 7.05 -4.48 6.84
CA MET A 87 6.86 -3.56 7.97
C MET A 87 5.53 -3.79 8.68
N ASP A 88 4.46 -4.04 7.92
CA ASP A 88 3.14 -4.35 8.48
C ASP A 88 3.18 -5.66 9.28
N HIS A 89 3.88 -6.69 8.78
CA HIS A 89 4.06 -7.95 9.51
C HIS A 89 4.77 -7.74 10.86
N ILE A 90 5.82 -6.92 10.89
CA ILE A 90 6.53 -6.59 12.14
C ILE A 90 5.60 -5.82 13.09
N ALA A 91 4.92 -4.78 12.59
CA ALA A 91 4.00 -3.97 13.39
C ALA A 91 2.87 -4.82 14.00
N ILE A 92 2.30 -5.73 13.22
CA ILE A 92 1.29 -6.68 13.68
C ILE A 92 1.85 -7.60 14.76
N ARG A 93 3.05 -8.17 14.58
CA ARG A 93 3.68 -9.02 15.60
C ARG A 93 3.93 -8.27 16.90
N ASP A 94 4.39 -7.03 16.83
CA ASP A 94 4.63 -6.22 18.01
C ASP A 94 3.31 -5.84 18.71
N LEU A 95 2.25 -5.58 17.95
CA LEU A 95 0.92 -5.36 18.49
C LEU A 95 0.41 -6.61 19.23
N TYR A 96 0.55 -7.81 18.65
CA TYR A 96 0.21 -9.06 19.33
C TYR A 96 0.99 -9.27 20.63
N ARG A 97 2.31 -8.99 20.63
CA ARG A 97 3.14 -9.09 21.85
C ARG A 97 2.67 -8.14 22.94
N LYS A 98 2.37 -6.89 22.60
CA LYS A 98 1.87 -5.89 23.56
C LYS A 98 0.51 -6.29 24.14
N ILE A 99 -0.40 -6.79 23.30
CA ILE A 99 -1.70 -7.30 23.77
C ILE A 99 -1.50 -8.46 24.76
N ASN A 100 -0.64 -9.43 24.43
CA ASN A 100 -0.37 -10.57 25.31
C ASN A 100 0.24 -10.14 26.66
N GLN A 101 1.17 -9.20 26.66
CA GLN A 101 1.72 -8.63 27.90
C GLN A 101 0.64 -7.96 28.74
N MET A 102 -0.21 -7.12 28.14
CA MET A 102 -1.33 -6.48 28.86
C MET A 102 -2.32 -7.49 29.44
N VAL A 103 -2.59 -8.60 28.74
CA VAL A 103 -3.48 -9.67 29.24
C VAL A 103 -2.82 -10.44 30.38
N SER A 104 -1.52 -10.76 30.27
CA SER A 104 -0.75 -11.43 31.33
C SER A 104 -0.62 -10.58 32.60
N ASP A 105 -0.34 -9.28 32.45
CA ASP A 105 -0.28 -8.36 33.59
C ASP A 105 -1.64 -8.26 34.29
N LYS A 106 -2.74 -8.23 33.52
CA LYS A 106 -4.09 -8.23 34.09
C LYS A 106 -4.45 -9.57 34.78
N SER A 107 -4.01 -10.71 34.25
CA SER A 107 -4.30 -12.02 34.87
C SER A 107 -3.51 -12.26 36.16
N GLN A 108 -2.30 -11.72 36.27
CA GLN A 108 -1.55 -11.71 37.53
C GLN A 108 -2.15 -10.75 38.55
N LYS A 109 -2.69 -9.61 38.11
CA LYS A 109 -3.29 -8.59 39.00
C LYS A 109 -4.67 -8.99 39.53
N TYR A 110 -5.37 -9.88 38.84
CA TYR A 110 -6.60 -10.51 39.30
C TYR A 110 -6.46 -12.02 39.18
N PRO A 111 -5.84 -12.72 40.17
CA PRO A 111 -5.84 -14.17 40.17
C PRO A 111 -7.30 -14.61 40.14
N GLN A 112 -7.72 -15.19 39.01
CA GLN A 112 -9.04 -15.78 38.85
C GLN A 112 -9.24 -16.70 40.04
N LYS A 113 -10.17 -16.33 40.91
CA LYS A 113 -10.51 -17.08 42.12
C LYS A 113 -10.91 -18.46 41.64
N SER A 114 -9.96 -19.39 41.71
CA SER A 114 -10.13 -20.79 41.35
C SER A 114 -11.43 -21.24 42.03
N SER A 115 -12.43 -21.50 41.19
CA SER A 115 -13.67 -22.11 41.59
C SER A 115 -13.32 -23.50 42.13
N LYS A 116 -13.05 -23.58 43.44
CA LYS A 116 -13.22 -24.79 44.20
C LYS A 116 -14.68 -25.20 44.07
N LYS A 117 -14.94 -26.21 43.26
CA LYS A 117 -15.99 -27.19 43.49
C LYS A 117 -15.39 -28.56 43.29
#